data_AF-A0A4Q3BEH6-F1
#
_entry.id   AF-A0A4Q3BEH6-F1
#
_cell.length_a   1.000
_cell.length_b   1.000
_cell.length_c   1.000
_cell.angle_alpha   90.00
_cell.angle_beta   90.00
_cell.angle_gamma   90.00
#
_symmetry.space_group_name_H-M   'P 1'
#
loop_
_entity.id
_entity.type
_entity.pdbx_description
1 polymer ?
#
loop_
_entity_poly.entity_id
_entity_poly.type
_entity_poly.pdbx_seq_one_letter_code
_entity_poly.pdbx_strand_id
1 'polypeptide(L)'
;MKFYIFLLAAFIISCSDSNNKQAIQNDALKKENDSLKHIEKPLADTVLNKTDSNLVVVAPLQKEGVHPITLQWISWDKQGKASVKPLTYGWYSISGSQSNAENDYLKIDGKIKRISEKELEFDGTIEIKVSYNNGGEPCIKKGKQHFFAKGSRKYFRMQNMTNCQGGNLVDYVDIYPGTSSL
;
A
#
# COMPACT_ATOMS: atom_id res chain seq x y z
N MET A 1 58.36 60.67 28.89
CA MET A 1 58.12 59.23 28.62
C MET A 1 57.89 58.54 29.96
N LYS A 2 56.81 57.77 30.08
CA LYS A 2 56.18 57.37 31.36
C LYS A 2 56.85 56.13 31.99
N PHE A 3 56.83 56.15 33.33
CA PHE A 3 57.46 55.28 34.31
C PHE A 3 56.87 53.86 34.41
N TYR A 4 57.72 52.96 34.94
CA TYR A 4 57.47 51.62 35.49
C TYR A 4 56.24 51.51 36.41
N ILE A 5 55.66 50.30 36.52
CA ILE A 5 55.62 49.46 37.75
C ILE A 5 54.75 48.21 37.53
N PHE A 6 55.27 47.07 38.00
CA PHE A 6 54.63 45.77 38.17
C PHE A 6 53.35 45.83 39.01
N LEU A 7 52.32 45.07 38.62
CA LEU A 7 51.34 44.53 39.56
C LEU A 7 50.89 43.14 39.13
N LEU A 8 51.36 42.16 39.89
CA LEU A 8 50.96 40.77 39.88
C LEU A 8 49.61 40.67 40.62
N ALA A 9 48.60 40.10 39.99
CA ALA A 9 47.41 39.61 40.70
C ALA A 9 47.04 38.24 40.14
N ALA A 10 47.25 37.22 40.96
CA ALA A 10 46.93 35.84 40.70
C ALA A 10 45.41 35.63 40.67
N PHE A 11 44.88 35.12 39.56
CA PHE A 11 43.58 34.45 39.57
C PHE A 11 43.79 32.94 39.77
N ILE A 12 43.70 32.62 41.05
CA ILE A 12 43.36 31.33 41.65
C ILE A 12 42.38 30.50 40.82
N ILE A 13 42.76 29.22 40.72
CA ILE A 13 42.05 28.04 40.27
C ILE A 13 40.55 28.08 40.61
N SER A 14 39.70 27.93 39.59
CA SER A 14 38.31 27.49 39.75
C SER A 14 38.08 26.29 38.83
N CYS A 15 38.32 25.10 39.36
CA CYS A 15 37.76 23.87 38.84
C CYS A 15 36.35 23.75 39.40
N SER A 16 35.33 23.69 38.54
CA SER A 16 34.02 23.16 38.92
C SER A 16 33.44 22.26 37.83
N ASP A 17 33.58 20.96 38.06
CA ASP A 17 32.64 19.89 37.74
C ASP A 17 31.94 19.88 36.37
N SER A 18 32.71 19.68 35.31
CA SER A 18 32.19 19.04 34.08
C SER A 18 32.04 17.52 34.23
N ASN A 19 32.80 16.89 35.14
CA ASN A 19 32.82 15.44 35.32
C ASN A 19 31.52 14.87 35.90
N ASN A 20 30.82 15.63 36.75
CA ASN A 20 29.63 15.13 37.45
C ASN A 20 28.41 15.01 36.52
N LYS A 21 28.17 15.97 35.61
CA LYS A 21 27.06 15.89 34.65
C LYS A 21 27.22 14.74 33.66
N GLN A 22 28.45 14.47 33.23
CA GLN A 22 28.74 13.39 32.30
C GLN A 22 28.62 12.01 32.97
N ALA A 23 29.02 11.90 34.25
CA ALA A 23 28.83 10.69 35.05
C ALA A 23 27.35 10.37 35.28
N ILE A 24 26.53 11.37 35.62
CA ILE A 24 25.07 11.19 35.84
C ILE A 24 24.37 10.73 34.55
N GLN A 25 24.75 11.28 33.40
CA GLN A 25 24.17 10.90 32.11
C GLN A 25 24.61 9.48 31.68
N ASN A 26 25.85 9.10 31.98
CA ASN A 26 26.36 7.75 31.72
C ASN A 26 25.73 6.69 32.63
N ASP A 27 25.44 7.02 33.90
CA ASP A 27 24.78 6.11 34.83
C ASP A 27 23.30 5.89 34.47
N ALA A 28 22.62 6.93 33.97
CA ALA A 28 21.25 6.80 33.45
C ALA A 28 21.19 5.88 32.22
N LEU A 29 22.11 6.06 31.25
CA LEU A 29 22.22 5.20 30.07
C LEU A 29 22.64 3.77 30.41
N LYS A 30 23.47 3.59 31.45
CA LYS A 30 23.88 2.27 31.94
C LYS A 30 22.72 1.53 32.61
N LYS A 31 21.88 2.25 33.38
CA LYS A 31 20.68 1.69 34.03
C LYS A 31 19.61 1.30 33.02
N GLU A 32 19.47 2.05 31.92
CA GLU A 32 18.60 1.72 30.78
C GLU A 32 19.14 0.48 30.03
N ASN A 33 20.44 0.44 29.72
CA ASN A 33 21.08 -0.74 29.10
C ASN A 33 21.01 -2.00 29.96
N ASP A 34 21.19 -1.88 31.28
CA ASP A 34 21.10 -3.02 32.19
C ASP A 34 19.64 -3.51 32.35
N SER A 35 18.66 -2.64 32.14
CA SER A 35 17.23 -3.01 32.04
C SER A 35 16.90 -3.70 30.69
N LEU A 36 17.60 -3.34 29.61
CA LEU A 36 17.46 -3.94 28.28
C LEU A 36 18.23 -5.26 28.12
N LYS A 37 19.32 -5.47 28.87
CA LYS A 37 20.06 -6.76 28.89
C LYS A 37 19.24 -7.95 29.38
N HIS A 38 18.19 -7.72 30.16
CA HIS A 38 17.26 -8.79 30.55
C HIS A 38 16.31 -9.20 29.42
N ILE A 39 16.29 -8.44 28.32
CA ILE A 39 15.56 -8.74 27.08
C ILE A 39 16.50 -9.35 26.03
N GLU A 40 17.80 -9.03 26.06
CA GLU A 40 18.83 -9.58 25.18
C GLU A 40 19.53 -10.83 25.74
N LYS A 41 18.86 -11.98 25.59
CA LYS A 41 19.35 -13.36 25.32
C LYS A 41 18.77 -14.44 26.26
N PRO A 42 18.34 -15.57 25.69
CA PRO A 42 18.92 -16.17 24.48
C PRO A 42 17.99 -16.18 23.26
N LEU A 43 18.11 -15.17 22.39
CA LEU A 43 17.71 -15.22 20.98
C LEU A 43 18.63 -16.16 20.14
N ALA A 44 19.59 -16.84 20.76
CA ALA A 44 20.45 -17.81 20.08
C ALA A 44 19.95 -19.27 20.20
N ASP A 45 19.06 -19.59 21.15
CA ASP A 45 18.61 -20.97 21.39
C ASP A 45 17.12 -21.21 21.04
N THR A 46 16.42 -20.20 20.52
CA THR A 46 14.98 -20.29 20.14
C THR A 46 14.75 -20.47 18.63
N VAL A 47 15.73 -21.00 17.89
CA VAL A 47 15.56 -21.37 16.46
C VAL A 47 15.13 -22.84 16.29
N LEU A 48 14.99 -23.62 17.36
CA LEU A 48 14.42 -24.96 17.31
C LEU A 48 13.30 -25.08 18.35
N ASN A 49 12.07 -25.23 17.85
CA ASN A 49 10.88 -25.69 18.57
C ASN A 49 10.10 -24.65 19.40
N LYS A 50 9.36 -23.76 18.71
CA LYS A 50 7.96 -23.51 19.09
C LYS A 50 7.14 -22.94 17.92
N THR A 51 6.30 -23.80 17.37
CA THR A 51 5.22 -23.47 16.44
C THR A 51 4.17 -22.69 17.23
N ASP A 52 4.14 -21.35 17.11
CA ASP A 52 2.97 -20.55 17.45
C ASP A 52 2.81 -19.42 16.43
N SER A 53 1.64 -19.43 15.82
CA SER A 53 1.23 -18.73 14.62
C SER A 53 0.93 -17.25 14.85
N ASN A 54 1.91 -16.38 14.63
CA ASN A 54 1.61 -15.09 13.99
C ASN A 54 1.72 -15.31 12.49
N LEU A 55 0.60 -15.71 11.86
CA LEU A 55 0.49 -15.73 10.42
C LEU A 55 0.72 -14.29 9.94
N VAL A 56 1.93 -13.96 9.50
CA VAL A 56 2.06 -12.95 8.45
C VAL A 56 1.31 -13.57 7.29
N VAL A 57 0.03 -13.21 7.16
CA VAL A 57 -0.75 -13.55 5.98
C VAL A 57 -0.07 -12.80 4.85
N VAL A 58 0.91 -13.45 4.22
CA VAL A 58 1.50 -12.96 2.99
C VAL A 58 0.36 -13.01 2.00
N ALA A 59 -0.29 -11.86 1.77
CA ALA A 59 -1.37 -11.77 0.80
C ALA A 59 -0.88 -12.43 -0.49
N PRO A 60 -1.71 -13.28 -1.14
CA PRO A 60 -1.27 -14.01 -2.30
C PRO A 60 -0.65 -13.05 -3.31
N LEU A 61 0.53 -13.41 -3.84
CA LEU A 61 1.23 -12.55 -4.78
C LEU A 61 0.33 -12.35 -6.01
N GLN A 62 -0.04 -11.10 -6.27
CA GLN A 62 -0.69 -10.69 -7.50
C GLN A 62 0.27 -10.98 -8.67
N LYS A 63 -0.19 -11.69 -9.71
CA LYS A 63 0.67 -11.93 -10.88
C LYS A 63 0.61 -10.76 -11.85
N GLU A 64 1.76 -10.44 -12.43
CA GLU A 64 1.87 -9.52 -13.56
C GLU A 64 1.37 -10.19 -14.84
N GLY A 65 1.14 -9.37 -15.88
CA GLY A 65 0.77 -9.84 -17.21
C GLY A 65 -0.46 -9.16 -17.77
N VAL A 66 -1.16 -9.86 -18.67
CA VAL A 66 -2.38 -9.36 -19.31
C VAL A 66 -3.58 -10.08 -18.73
N HIS A 67 -4.51 -9.29 -18.20
CA HIS A 67 -5.74 -9.74 -17.56
C HIS A 67 -6.95 -9.33 -18.37
N PRO A 68 -7.91 -10.24 -18.64
CA PRO A 68 -9.18 -9.85 -19.20
C PRO A 68 -9.94 -8.94 -18.25
N ILE A 69 -10.66 -7.98 -18.81
CA ILE A 69 -11.59 -7.12 -18.09
C ILE A 69 -12.91 -7.06 -18.83
N THR A 70 -14.01 -6.90 -18.10
CA THR A 70 -15.33 -6.71 -18.71
C THR A 70 -16.15 -5.65 -18.00
N LEU A 71 -17.05 -5.05 -18.77
CA LEU A 71 -18.25 -4.35 -18.36
C LEU A 71 -19.44 -5.11 -18.97
N GLN A 72 -20.42 -5.45 -18.16
CA GLN A 72 -21.59 -6.22 -18.59
C GLN A 72 -22.39 -5.56 -19.73
N TRP A 73 -22.40 -4.22 -19.76
CA TRP A 73 -23.13 -3.45 -20.76
C TRP A 73 -22.53 -3.57 -22.17
N ILE A 74 -21.25 -3.97 -22.26
CA ILE A 74 -20.52 -4.12 -23.52
C ILE A 74 -20.56 -5.58 -23.97
N SER A 75 -19.97 -6.48 -23.18
CA SER A 75 -19.96 -7.92 -23.47
C SER A 75 -19.29 -8.70 -22.34
N TRP A 76 -19.78 -9.92 -22.11
CA TRP A 76 -19.06 -10.94 -21.34
C TRP A 76 -18.07 -11.74 -22.18
N ASP A 77 -18.38 -11.95 -23.46
CA ASP A 77 -17.60 -12.81 -24.36
C ASP A 77 -16.47 -12.05 -25.06
N LYS A 78 -16.73 -10.81 -25.46
CA LYS A 78 -15.73 -9.93 -26.08
C LYS A 78 -15.03 -9.11 -25.00
N GLN A 79 -14.15 -9.76 -24.26
CA GLN A 79 -13.44 -9.14 -23.15
C GLN A 79 -12.42 -8.10 -23.61
N GLY A 80 -12.24 -7.06 -22.79
CA GLY A 80 -11.12 -6.15 -22.89
C GLY A 80 -9.86 -6.73 -22.28
N LYS A 81 -8.79 -5.94 -22.26
CA LYS A 81 -7.50 -6.34 -21.70
C LYS A 81 -6.92 -5.23 -20.84
N ALA A 82 -6.35 -5.61 -19.71
CA ALA A 82 -5.55 -4.75 -18.86
C ALA A 82 -4.15 -5.31 -18.67
N SER A 83 -3.13 -4.46 -18.84
CA SER A 83 -1.76 -4.77 -18.49
C SER A 83 -1.54 -4.51 -17.01
N VAL A 84 -0.99 -5.49 -16.31
CA VAL A 84 -0.63 -5.43 -14.89
C VAL A 84 0.87 -5.56 -14.76
N LYS A 85 1.54 -4.63 -14.08
CA LYS A 85 3.00 -4.63 -13.90
C LYS A 85 3.36 -4.38 -12.43
N PRO A 86 4.41 -5.03 -11.90
CA PRO A 86 4.79 -4.87 -10.50
C PRO A 86 5.21 -3.42 -10.19
N LEU A 87 4.84 -2.97 -9.00
CA LEU A 87 5.32 -1.75 -8.35
C LEU A 87 5.92 -2.13 -6.98
N THR A 88 6.16 -1.13 -6.14
CA THR A 88 6.69 -1.30 -4.79
C THR A 88 5.58 -1.65 -3.78
N TYR A 89 5.96 -2.22 -2.63
CA TYR A 89 5.07 -2.48 -1.49
C TYR A 89 3.84 -3.35 -1.80
N GLY A 90 3.98 -4.27 -2.75
CA GLY A 90 2.93 -5.20 -3.19
C GLY A 90 1.86 -4.57 -4.09
N TRP A 91 2.05 -3.32 -4.51
CA TRP A 91 1.22 -2.71 -5.54
C TRP A 91 1.64 -3.16 -6.93
N TYR A 92 0.69 -3.10 -7.86
CA TYR A 92 0.88 -3.31 -9.29
C TYR A 92 0.18 -2.18 -10.02
N SER A 93 0.75 -1.66 -11.09
CA SER A 93 0.00 -0.79 -11.99
C SER A 93 -1.00 -1.63 -12.77
N ILE A 94 -2.14 -1.02 -13.12
CA ILE A 94 -3.12 -1.59 -14.03
C ILE A 94 -3.53 -0.52 -15.04
N SER A 95 -3.51 -0.86 -16.32
CA SER A 95 -4.02 0.01 -17.38
C SER A 95 -4.64 -0.82 -18.49
N GLY A 96 -5.88 -0.51 -18.88
CA GLY A 96 -6.62 -1.35 -19.81
C GLY A 96 -7.93 -0.76 -20.31
N SER A 97 -8.49 -1.42 -21.31
CA SER A 97 -9.81 -1.05 -21.83
C SER A 97 -10.57 -2.21 -22.46
N GLN A 98 -11.89 -2.03 -22.56
CA GLN A 98 -12.82 -2.81 -23.38
C GLN A 98 -13.66 -1.82 -24.20
N SER A 99 -13.98 -2.16 -25.45
CA SER A 99 -14.86 -1.36 -26.29
C SER A 99 -15.67 -2.21 -27.28
N ASN A 100 -16.73 -1.63 -27.86
CA ASN A 100 -17.53 -2.20 -28.95
C ASN A 100 -17.59 -1.26 -30.17
N ALA A 101 -18.41 -1.62 -31.17
CA ALA A 101 -18.57 -0.85 -32.41
C ALA A 101 -19.38 0.43 -32.19
N GLU A 102 -20.17 0.48 -31.12
CA GLU A 102 -21.04 1.58 -30.72
C GLU A 102 -20.27 2.70 -29.98
N ASN A 103 -18.95 2.56 -29.83
CA ASN A 103 -18.08 3.43 -29.03
C ASN A 103 -18.42 3.45 -27.54
N ASP A 104 -19.09 2.41 -27.03
CA ASP A 104 -19.17 2.15 -25.60
C ASP A 104 -17.81 1.63 -25.14
N TYR A 105 -17.40 2.00 -23.92
CA TYR A 105 -16.13 1.57 -23.38
C TYR A 105 -16.10 1.47 -21.86
N LEU A 106 -15.17 0.64 -21.41
CA LEU A 106 -14.60 0.63 -20.08
C LEU A 106 -13.12 0.99 -20.22
N LYS A 107 -12.64 1.94 -19.42
CA LYS A 107 -11.22 2.22 -19.20
C LYS A 107 -10.91 2.06 -17.72
N ILE A 108 -9.77 1.45 -17.43
CA ILE A 108 -9.23 1.32 -16.07
C ILE A 108 -7.78 1.76 -16.09
N ASP A 109 -7.41 2.66 -15.18
CA ASP A 109 -6.04 3.12 -15.03
C ASP A 109 -5.74 3.43 -13.56
N GLY A 110 -4.66 2.87 -13.02
CA GLY A 110 -4.29 3.08 -11.63
C GLY A 110 -3.35 2.01 -11.09
N LYS A 111 -3.56 1.64 -9.83
CA LYS A 111 -2.83 0.58 -9.16
C LYS A 111 -3.77 -0.38 -8.44
N ILE A 112 -3.39 -1.65 -8.39
CA ILE A 112 -4.07 -2.71 -7.65
C ILE A 112 -3.13 -3.36 -6.66
N LYS A 113 -3.70 -3.85 -5.55
CA LYS A 113 -3.02 -4.67 -4.57
C LYS A 113 -3.94 -5.79 -4.15
N ARG A 114 -3.41 -7.01 -4.10
CA ARG A 114 -4.15 -8.15 -3.56
C ARG A 114 -4.13 -8.07 -2.03
N ILE A 115 -5.32 -8.06 -1.44
CA ILE A 115 -5.51 -7.98 0.01
C ILE A 115 -5.76 -9.37 0.59
N SER A 116 -6.49 -10.22 -0.16
CA SER A 116 -6.72 -11.61 0.20
C SER A 116 -6.90 -12.47 -1.05
N GLU A 117 -7.17 -13.76 -0.87
CA GLU A 117 -7.54 -14.63 -1.99
C GLU A 117 -8.76 -14.12 -2.77
N LYS A 118 -9.67 -13.40 -2.10
CA LYS A 118 -10.95 -12.96 -2.66
C LYS A 118 -11.07 -11.45 -2.83
N GLU A 119 -10.06 -10.68 -2.44
CA GLU A 119 -10.12 -9.21 -2.45
C GLU A 119 -8.93 -8.56 -3.15
N LEU A 120 -9.25 -7.56 -3.97
CA LEU A 120 -8.29 -6.59 -4.51
C LEU A 120 -8.68 -5.18 -4.03
N GLU A 121 -7.68 -4.42 -3.59
CA GLU A 121 -7.78 -2.97 -3.47
C GLU A 121 -7.32 -2.35 -4.78
N PHE A 122 -8.07 -1.35 -5.26
CA PHE A 122 -7.73 -0.53 -6.42
C PHE A 122 -7.67 0.93 -6.00
N ASP A 123 -6.77 1.70 -6.58
CA ASP A 123 -6.71 3.16 -6.45
C ASP A 123 -6.33 3.76 -7.80
N GLY A 124 -7.24 4.57 -8.38
CA GLY A 124 -7.08 5.11 -9.72
C GLY A 124 -8.38 5.64 -10.30
N THR A 125 -8.54 5.52 -11.62
CA THR A 125 -9.74 5.92 -12.36
C THR A 125 -10.34 4.74 -13.11
N ILE A 126 -11.65 4.57 -12.98
CA ILE A 126 -12.47 3.70 -13.82
C ILE A 126 -13.46 4.61 -14.55
N GLU A 127 -13.42 4.59 -15.87
CA GLU A 127 -14.28 5.39 -16.74
C GLU A 127 -15.13 4.45 -17.60
N ILE A 128 -16.44 4.63 -17.51
CA ILE A 128 -17.43 3.82 -18.21
C ILE A 128 -18.27 4.74 -19.08
N LYS A 129 -18.41 4.42 -20.36
CA LYS A 129 -19.38 5.09 -21.22
C LYS A 129 -20.20 4.03 -21.93
N VAL A 130 -21.51 4.17 -21.85
CA VAL A 130 -22.48 3.32 -22.54
C VAL A 130 -23.53 4.24 -23.12
N SER A 131 -23.72 4.19 -24.43
CA SER A 131 -24.56 5.09 -25.23
C SER A 131 -25.99 5.26 -24.71
N TYR A 132 -26.56 4.23 -24.08
CA TYR A 132 -27.92 4.22 -23.56
C TYR A 132 -28.03 4.39 -22.04
N ASN A 133 -26.91 4.48 -21.31
CA ASN A 133 -26.89 4.74 -19.86
C ASN A 133 -26.34 6.13 -19.59
N ASN A 134 -26.79 6.76 -18.49
CA ASN A 134 -26.32 8.09 -18.07
C ASN A 134 -26.43 9.14 -19.19
N GLY A 135 -27.46 9.05 -20.03
CA GLY A 135 -27.64 9.94 -21.20
C GLY A 135 -26.53 9.82 -22.25
N GLY A 136 -25.75 8.73 -22.25
CA GLY A 136 -24.58 8.55 -23.11
C GLY A 136 -23.30 9.22 -22.60
N GLU A 137 -23.36 9.88 -21.43
CA GLU A 137 -22.22 10.57 -20.84
C GLU A 137 -21.32 9.61 -20.03
N PRO A 138 -19.99 9.82 -20.02
CA PRO A 138 -19.08 9.02 -19.22
C PRO A 138 -19.38 9.08 -17.71
N CYS A 139 -19.44 7.92 -17.07
CA CYS A 139 -19.44 7.74 -15.63
C CYS A 139 -18.01 7.50 -15.13
N ILE A 140 -17.50 8.40 -14.30
CA ILE A 140 -16.11 8.37 -13.81
C ILE A 140 -16.09 8.06 -12.31
N LYS A 141 -15.41 6.96 -11.94
CA LYS A 141 -15.14 6.58 -10.55
C LYS A 141 -13.64 6.80 -10.27
N LYS A 142 -13.32 7.69 -9.34
CA LYS A 142 -11.94 8.01 -8.93
C LYS A 142 -11.63 7.51 -7.53
N GLY A 143 -10.35 7.28 -7.26
CA GLY A 143 -9.83 6.89 -5.97
C GLY A 143 -10.08 5.42 -5.65
N LYS A 144 -10.18 5.12 -4.36
CA LYS A 144 -10.20 3.75 -3.85
C LYS A 144 -11.47 3.00 -4.25
N GLN A 145 -11.29 1.82 -4.81
CA GLN A 145 -12.35 0.85 -5.06
C GLN A 145 -11.95 -0.53 -4.51
N HIS A 146 -12.93 -1.34 -4.15
CA HIS A 146 -12.72 -2.73 -3.75
C HIS A 146 -13.29 -3.66 -4.78
N PHE A 147 -12.55 -4.72 -5.10
CA PHE A 147 -13.04 -5.80 -5.94
C PHE A 147 -13.10 -7.10 -5.14
N PHE A 148 -14.17 -7.87 -5.33
CA PHE A 148 -14.43 -9.10 -4.58
C PHE A 148 -14.80 -10.28 -5.49
N ALA A 149 -14.25 -11.46 -5.20
CA ALA A 149 -14.55 -12.71 -5.88
C ALA A 149 -15.55 -13.55 -5.07
N LYS A 150 -16.86 -13.36 -5.32
CA LYS A 150 -17.92 -14.06 -4.57
C LYS A 150 -18.08 -15.53 -4.98
N GLY A 151 -17.95 -16.44 -4.01
CA GLY A 151 -18.17 -17.87 -4.20
C GLY A 151 -17.09 -18.53 -5.06
N SER A 152 -17.51 -19.32 -6.04
CA SER A 152 -16.65 -20.03 -7.01
C SER A 152 -16.31 -19.22 -8.26
N ARG A 153 -16.71 -17.93 -8.31
CA ARG A 153 -16.37 -17.05 -9.44
C ARG A 153 -14.86 -16.93 -9.59
N LYS A 154 -14.42 -16.95 -10.84
CA LYS A 154 -13.01 -16.79 -11.20
C LYS A 154 -12.59 -15.33 -11.31
N TYR A 155 -13.50 -14.36 -11.33
CA TYR A 155 -13.20 -12.94 -11.46
C TYR A 155 -13.44 -12.17 -10.16
N PHE A 156 -12.79 -11.02 -10.03
CA PHE A 156 -13.05 -10.04 -8.99
C PHE A 156 -13.94 -8.94 -9.55
N ARG A 157 -15.06 -8.66 -8.88
CA ARG A 157 -16.02 -7.63 -9.29
C ARG A 157 -15.90 -6.38 -8.44
N MET A 158 -15.90 -5.21 -9.04
CA MET A 158 -15.96 -3.94 -8.31
C MET A 158 -17.21 -3.91 -7.42
N GLN A 159 -17.06 -3.53 -6.15
CA GLN A 159 -18.16 -3.51 -5.18
C GLN A 159 -18.94 -2.19 -5.20
N ASN A 160 -18.29 -1.08 -5.57
CA ASN A 160 -18.96 0.20 -5.82
C ASN A 160 -19.66 0.19 -7.19
N MET A 161 -20.72 -0.60 -7.29
CA MET A 161 -21.41 -0.88 -8.55
C MET A 161 -22.38 0.22 -8.97
N THR A 162 -22.75 1.18 -8.12
CA THR A 162 -23.78 2.18 -8.47
C THR A 162 -23.41 2.94 -9.74
N ASN A 163 -24.27 2.92 -10.75
CA ASN A 163 -24.07 3.68 -11.98
C ASN A 163 -24.36 5.19 -11.76
N CYS A 164 -23.71 6.06 -12.54
CA CYS A 164 -23.90 7.51 -12.44
C CYS A 164 -25.31 8.01 -12.79
N GLN A 165 -26.07 7.25 -13.59
CA GLN A 165 -27.49 7.54 -13.88
C GLN A 165 -28.35 7.48 -12.60
N GLY A 166 -27.91 6.78 -11.57
CA GLY A 166 -28.68 6.52 -10.35
C GLY A 166 -29.74 5.43 -10.52
N GLY A 167 -30.64 5.35 -9.54
CA GLY A 167 -31.61 4.26 -9.43
C GLY A 167 -30.98 2.92 -9.04
N ASN A 168 -31.59 1.82 -9.48
CA ASN A 168 -31.10 0.45 -9.23
C ASN A 168 -30.13 -0.05 -10.31
N LEU A 169 -29.59 0.85 -11.14
CA LEU A 169 -28.66 0.51 -12.21
C LEU A 169 -27.25 0.29 -11.64
N VAL A 170 -26.61 -0.78 -12.08
CA VAL A 170 -25.31 -1.21 -11.57
C VAL A 170 -24.33 -1.42 -12.72
N ASP A 171 -23.05 -1.14 -12.48
CA ASP A 171 -21.91 -1.37 -13.37
C ASP A 171 -21.08 -2.54 -12.85
N TYR A 172 -21.13 -3.66 -13.58
CA TYR A 172 -20.35 -4.84 -13.26
C TYR A 172 -19.03 -4.77 -14.02
N VAL A 173 -18.06 -4.15 -13.35
CA VAL A 173 -16.65 -4.14 -13.79
C VAL A 173 -15.94 -5.33 -13.17
N ASP A 174 -15.51 -6.27 -14.02
CA ASP A 174 -14.84 -7.49 -13.59
C ASP A 174 -13.38 -7.53 -14.08
N ILE A 175 -12.48 -8.03 -13.21
CA ILE A 175 -11.08 -8.31 -13.52
C ILE A 175 -10.85 -9.82 -13.39
N TYR A 176 -10.33 -10.45 -14.45
CA TYR A 176 -10.16 -11.89 -14.53
C TYR A 176 -8.70 -12.33 -14.34
N PRO A 177 -8.48 -13.58 -13.87
CA PRO A 177 -7.24 -14.33 -14.03
C PRO A 177 -6.81 -14.23 -15.48
N GLY A 178 -5.60 -13.72 -15.69
CA GLY A 178 -5.02 -13.52 -17.00
C GLY A 178 -4.48 -14.81 -17.58
N THR A 179 -3.52 -14.68 -18.48
CA THR A 179 -2.63 -15.79 -18.86
C THR A 179 -1.77 -16.26 -17.68
N SER A 180 -1.75 -15.48 -16.59
CA SER A 180 -1.23 -15.82 -15.27
C SER A 180 -2.40 -15.89 -14.27
N SER A 181 -2.39 -16.89 -13.39
CA SER A 181 -3.39 -17.01 -12.31
C SER A 181 -3.36 -15.75 -11.42
N LEU A 182 -4.47 -15.04 -11.28
CA LEU A 182 -4.57 -13.91 -10.34
C LEU A 182 -4.25 -14.34 -8.93
#